data_AF-A0A814WCN5-F1
#
_entry.id   AF-A0A814WCN5-F1
#
_cell.length_a   1.000
_cell.length_b   1.000
_cell.length_c   1.000
_cell.angle_alpha   90.00
_cell.angle_beta   90.00
_cell.angle_gamma   90.00
#
_symmetry.space_group_name_H-M   'P 1'
#
loop_
_entity.id
_entity.type
_entity.pdbx_description
1 polymer ?
#
loop_
_entity_poly.entity_id
_entity_poly.type
_entity_poly.pdbx_seq_one_letter_code
_entity_poly.pdbx_strand_id
1 'polypeptide(L)'
;MNDNGSDDDEECFYELAEISSKLNHKLSTSDDENDENFYEIDDDISNKIPQAYIDEPITPGDEISPNFHYSILTQDQYIELMMKYVDEVKDILQLPSSIIKLVLHYFKWNKQRLLEQFYEMNNEEFFQQAKIINPFSLKISPEELTNLCSICCSDDDKDMFHLECNHTFCNDCWKNYITNQILHKGHSQTIVCPYSECDILVDDETILKFLNDNEFAKNMYTKMILNSYVDNNPRVRWCPGKDCNHIINATSLTSSQDKYDEAIESIEKSTAQFLKTLPPDHPDVLENKSYIESITRKKMLKELFDENTTSF
;
A
#
# COMPACT_ATOMS: atom_id res chain seq x y z
N MET A 1 1.54 37.71 -57.82
CA MET A 1 0.23 37.13 -58.21
C MET A 1 0.00 35.95 -57.30
N ASN A 2 -0.98 36.14 -56.41
CA ASN A 2 -1.59 35.22 -55.44
C ASN A 2 -0.72 34.67 -54.31
N ASP A 3 -1.25 34.33 -53.15
CA ASP A 3 -2.21 34.93 -52.19
C ASP A 3 -2.33 33.91 -51.04
N ASN A 4 -2.47 34.40 -49.80
CA ASN A 4 -3.10 33.78 -48.62
C ASN A 4 -2.44 32.66 -47.78
N GLY A 5 -2.57 32.85 -46.46
CA GLY A 5 -2.35 31.95 -45.30
C GLY A 5 -1.37 32.59 -44.31
N SER A 6 -1.76 33.36 -43.28
CA SER A 6 -2.56 33.00 -42.06
C SER A 6 -2.00 31.75 -41.38
N ASP A 7 -1.57 31.71 -40.13
CA ASP A 7 -1.89 32.50 -38.94
C ASP A 7 -0.66 32.66 -38.03
N ASP A 8 -0.58 33.84 -37.41
CA ASP A 8 0.26 34.16 -36.25
C ASP A 8 -0.27 33.40 -35.02
N ASP A 9 0.59 32.81 -34.21
CA ASP A 9 0.33 32.50 -32.79
C ASP A 9 1.66 32.24 -32.06
N GLU A 10 2.34 33.34 -31.71
CA GLU A 10 3.46 33.37 -30.78
C GLU A 10 3.02 34.22 -29.56
N GLU A 11 3.10 33.62 -28.37
CA GLU A 11 3.04 34.23 -27.03
C GLU A 11 1.74 34.91 -26.54
N CYS A 12 1.05 34.23 -25.61
CA CYS A 12 0.46 34.92 -24.45
C CYS A 12 0.44 34.03 -23.20
N PHE A 13 1.61 33.99 -22.54
CA PHE A 13 1.72 33.79 -21.11
C PHE A 13 1.15 35.05 -20.41
N TYR A 14 0.51 34.88 -19.24
CA TYR A 14 -0.15 35.90 -18.38
C TYR A 14 -1.65 36.12 -18.62
N GLU A 15 -2.50 35.40 -17.87
CA GLU A 15 -3.68 35.95 -17.15
C GLU A 15 -4.46 34.88 -16.35
N LEU A 16 -3.83 34.32 -15.30
CA LEU A 16 -4.53 33.48 -14.29
C LEU A 16 -4.65 34.15 -12.92
N ALA A 17 -4.50 35.49 -12.87
CA ALA A 17 -4.56 36.26 -11.62
C ALA A 17 -5.94 36.89 -11.32
N GLU A 18 -6.95 36.75 -12.18
CA GLU A 18 -8.23 37.50 -12.03
C GLU A 18 -9.44 36.70 -11.52
N ILE A 19 -9.33 35.40 -11.23
CA ILE A 19 -10.49 34.62 -10.74
C ILE A 19 -10.51 34.52 -9.19
N SER A 20 -9.40 34.81 -8.51
CA SER A 20 -9.30 34.69 -7.04
C SER A 20 -9.99 35.81 -6.24
N SER A 21 -10.52 36.86 -6.88
CA SER A 21 -11.06 38.03 -6.14
C SER A 21 -12.59 38.07 -6.00
N LYS A 22 -13.33 37.09 -6.52
CA LYS A 22 -14.81 37.14 -6.56
C LYS A 22 -15.56 36.16 -5.65
N LEU A 23 -14.89 35.39 -4.79
CA LEU A 23 -15.55 34.43 -3.89
C LEU A 23 -15.59 34.84 -2.41
N ASN A 24 -14.97 35.96 -2.01
CA ASN A 24 -14.99 36.44 -0.62
C ASN A 24 -15.80 37.73 -0.47
N HIS A 25 -17.11 37.67 -0.65
CA HIS A 25 -17.99 38.70 -0.07
C HIS A 25 -19.45 38.24 0.06
N LYS A 26 -19.83 37.76 1.25
CA LYS A 26 -21.18 37.63 1.88
C LYS A 26 -21.18 36.36 2.73
N LEU A 27 -21.51 36.31 4.02
CA LEU A 27 -22.18 37.22 4.94
C LEU A 27 -21.80 36.81 6.38
N SER A 28 -21.81 37.78 7.27
CA SER A 28 -21.54 37.69 8.70
C SER A 28 -22.81 37.47 9.53
N THR A 29 -22.64 36.74 10.65
CA THR A 29 -23.29 36.84 12.00
C THR A 29 -24.78 36.54 12.18
N SER A 30 -25.06 35.56 13.06
CA SER A 30 -25.88 35.76 14.28
C SER A 30 -25.63 34.63 15.31
N ASP A 31 -25.43 35.04 16.56
CA ASP A 31 -25.22 34.21 17.75
C ASP A 31 -26.48 33.41 18.16
N ASP A 32 -26.29 32.22 18.73
CA ASP A 32 -27.07 31.74 19.89
C ASP A 32 -26.33 30.59 20.59
N GLU A 33 -26.04 30.79 21.88
CA GLU A 33 -25.45 29.82 22.79
C GLU A 33 -26.50 28.79 23.24
N ASN A 34 -26.19 27.49 23.18
CA ASN A 34 -26.52 26.55 24.25
C ASN A 34 -25.68 25.27 24.15
N ASP A 35 -25.11 24.96 25.31
CA ASP A 35 -24.14 23.92 25.66
C ASP A 35 -24.86 22.62 26.01
N GLU A 36 -24.61 21.52 25.28
CA GLU A 36 -24.65 20.16 25.84
C GLU A 36 -23.52 19.31 25.25
N ASN A 37 -22.49 19.19 26.08
CA ASN A 37 -21.27 18.41 25.93
C ASN A 37 -21.58 16.89 25.86
N PHE A 38 -21.36 16.26 24.70
CA PHE A 38 -21.28 14.80 24.56
C PHE A 38 -20.05 14.46 23.70
N TYR A 39 -19.07 13.81 24.32
CA TYR A 39 -17.75 13.47 23.78
C TYR A 39 -17.73 13.09 22.28
N GLU A 40 -17.22 14.00 21.45
CA GLU A 40 -16.86 13.75 20.06
C GLU A 40 -15.42 13.21 19.98
N ILE A 41 -15.26 12.15 19.17
CA ILE A 41 -14.02 11.44 18.90
C ILE A 41 -13.27 12.24 17.82
N ASP A 42 -12.01 12.57 18.07
CA ASP A 42 -11.13 13.28 17.13
C ASP A 42 -10.86 12.45 15.86
N ASP A 43 -11.71 12.65 14.83
CA ASP A 43 -11.42 12.33 13.43
C ASP A 43 -10.60 13.48 12.81
N ASP A 44 -9.27 13.43 12.96
CA ASP A 44 -8.36 14.32 12.21
C ASP A 44 -7.23 13.56 11.51
N ILE A 45 -7.59 12.88 10.40
CA ILE A 45 -6.72 12.79 9.21
C ILE A 45 -7.61 12.90 7.97
N SER A 46 -8.24 14.06 7.80
CA SER A 46 -8.82 14.47 6.52
C SER A 46 -8.20 15.81 6.14
N ASN A 47 -7.20 15.77 5.26
CA ASN A 47 -7.00 16.70 4.13
C ASN A 47 -5.53 16.72 3.68
N LYS A 48 -5.24 15.98 2.59
CA LYS A 48 -4.47 16.42 1.40
C LYS A 48 -3.98 15.22 0.57
N ILE A 49 -4.87 14.70 -0.26
CA ILE A 49 -4.50 14.16 -1.58
C ILE A 49 -5.53 14.78 -2.54
N PRO A 50 -5.11 15.46 -3.64
CA PRO A 50 -6.06 15.98 -4.63
C PRO A 50 -6.84 14.83 -5.26
N GLN A 51 -8.06 14.64 -4.77
CA GLN A 51 -9.03 13.73 -5.33
C GLN A 51 -9.49 14.34 -6.65
N ALA A 52 -9.08 13.74 -7.77
CA ALA A 52 -9.84 13.90 -9.00
C ALA A 52 -11.18 13.19 -8.77
N TYR A 53 -12.13 13.93 -8.21
CA TYR A 53 -13.53 13.57 -8.18
C TYR A 53 -13.99 13.45 -9.63
N ILE A 54 -14.10 12.21 -10.09
CA ILE A 54 -15.03 11.91 -11.17
C ILE A 54 -16.31 11.52 -10.46
N ASP A 55 -17.14 12.53 -10.17
CA ASP A 55 -18.55 12.27 -9.89
C ASP A 55 -19.12 11.62 -11.15
N GLU A 56 -19.30 10.30 -11.11
CA GLU A 56 -20.19 9.65 -12.07
C GLU A 56 -21.59 10.27 -11.87
N PRO A 57 -22.26 10.72 -12.95
CA PRO A 57 -23.57 11.33 -12.83
C PRO A 57 -24.54 10.33 -12.19
N ILE A 58 -25.13 10.77 -11.08
CA ILE A 58 -26.25 10.12 -10.39
C ILE A 58 -27.33 9.79 -11.42
N THR A 59 -27.54 8.52 -11.71
CA THR A 59 -28.62 8.09 -12.61
C THR A 59 -29.93 7.97 -11.80
N PRO A 60 -31.10 8.22 -12.41
CA PRO A 60 -32.38 8.00 -11.75
C PRO A 60 -32.56 6.51 -11.42
N GLY A 61 -32.17 6.10 -10.21
CA GLY A 61 -32.04 4.70 -9.79
C GLY A 61 -31.11 4.46 -8.60
N ASP A 62 -30.38 5.49 -8.15
CA ASP A 62 -29.38 5.42 -7.07
C ASP A 62 -29.89 5.03 -5.67
N GLU A 63 -31.19 4.79 -5.48
CA GLU A 63 -31.70 4.13 -4.27
C GLU A 63 -31.36 2.61 -4.22
N ILE A 64 -30.85 2.03 -5.32
CA ILE A 64 -30.61 0.57 -5.44
C ILE A 64 -29.11 0.22 -5.57
N SER A 65 -28.22 1.18 -5.84
CA SER A 65 -26.79 0.89 -6.02
C SER A 65 -26.09 0.69 -4.67
N PRO A 66 -25.51 -0.49 -4.38
CA PRO A 66 -24.77 -0.69 -3.14
C PRO A 66 -23.53 0.22 -3.12
N ASN A 67 -23.41 1.02 -2.06
CA ASN A 67 -22.41 2.08 -1.94
C ASN A 67 -21.05 1.52 -1.47
N PHE A 68 -20.41 0.71 -2.32
CA PHE A 68 -19.03 0.27 -2.11
C PHE A 68 -18.05 1.32 -2.66
N HIS A 69 -17.39 2.03 -1.74
CA HIS A 69 -16.45 3.09 -2.06
C HIS A 69 -15.01 2.56 -2.01
N TYR A 70 -14.26 2.75 -3.09
CA TYR A 70 -12.87 2.36 -3.19
C TYR A 70 -12.06 3.39 -3.98
N SER A 71 -10.75 3.38 -3.77
CA SER A 71 -9.78 4.09 -4.59
C SER A 71 -8.75 3.12 -5.17
N ILE A 72 -8.17 3.47 -6.30
CA ILE A 72 -7.09 2.72 -6.93
C ILE A 72 -5.80 3.50 -6.70
N LEU A 73 -4.82 2.86 -6.08
CA LEU A 73 -3.50 3.39 -5.83
C LEU A 73 -2.47 2.70 -6.71
N THR A 74 -1.47 3.44 -7.15
CA THR A 74 -0.27 2.83 -7.73
C THR A 74 0.58 2.18 -6.64
N GLN A 75 1.48 1.29 -7.04
CA GLN A 75 2.45 0.68 -6.13
C GLN A 75 3.25 1.75 -5.37
N ASP A 76 3.75 2.77 -6.08
CA ASP A 76 4.57 3.84 -5.49
C ASP A 76 3.78 4.66 -4.47
N GLN A 77 2.54 5.03 -4.78
CA GLN A 77 1.66 5.74 -3.84
C GLN A 77 1.44 4.94 -2.55
N TYR A 78 1.29 3.62 -2.66
CA TYR A 78 1.10 2.78 -1.48
C TYR A 78 2.40 2.57 -0.69
N ILE A 79 3.56 2.51 -1.37
CA ILE A 79 4.87 2.52 -0.73
C ILE A 79 5.07 3.81 0.08
N GLU A 80 4.68 4.97 -0.46
CA GLU A 80 4.75 6.25 0.27
C GLU A 80 3.89 6.22 1.54
N LEU A 81 2.69 5.65 1.48
CA LEU A 81 1.83 5.47 2.66
C LEU A 81 2.46 4.53 3.69
N MET A 82 3.03 3.42 3.24
CA MET A 82 3.76 2.49 4.11
C MET A 82 4.94 3.18 4.80
N MET A 83 5.72 3.97 4.06
CA MET A 83 6.88 4.69 4.61
C MET A 83 6.48 5.78 5.60
N LYS A 84 5.40 6.53 5.35
CA LYS A 84 4.84 7.47 6.33
C LYS A 84 4.45 6.77 7.63
N TYR A 85 3.81 5.60 7.54
CA TYR A 85 3.45 4.80 8.71
C TYR A 85 4.69 4.30 9.47
N VAL A 86 5.72 3.86 8.74
CA VAL A 86 7.02 3.51 9.33
C VAL A 86 7.64 4.70 10.06
N ASP A 87 7.60 5.90 9.47
CA ASP A 87 8.16 7.12 10.08
C ASP A 87 7.39 7.54 11.33
N GLU A 88 6.05 7.43 11.36
CA GLU A 88 5.28 7.67 12.59
C GLU A 88 5.71 6.75 13.74
N VAL A 89 5.88 5.46 13.46
CA VAL A 89 6.29 4.48 14.48
C VAL A 89 7.74 4.69 14.89
N LYS A 90 8.59 5.06 13.94
CA LYS A 90 9.97 5.46 14.18
C LYS A 90 10.07 6.65 15.13
N ASP A 91 9.25 7.68 14.95
CA ASP A 91 9.28 8.87 15.80
C ASP A 91 8.88 8.57 17.26
N ILE A 92 7.99 7.59 17.47
CA ILE A 92 7.58 7.12 18.79
C ILE A 92 8.66 6.25 19.45
N LEU A 93 9.15 5.24 18.72
CA LEU A 93 10.08 4.24 19.27
C LEU A 93 11.55 4.69 19.26
N GLN A 94 11.89 5.69 18.47
CA GLN A 94 13.25 6.22 18.30
C GLN A 94 14.27 5.13 17.89
N LEU A 95 13.87 4.26 16.95
CA LEU A 95 14.71 3.18 16.40
C LEU A 95 15.05 3.43 14.91
N PRO A 96 16.11 2.83 14.36
CA PRO A 96 16.41 2.88 12.93
C PRO A 96 15.25 2.38 12.04
N SER A 97 15.02 3.02 10.89
CA SER A 97 13.95 2.66 9.95
C SER A 97 14.03 1.20 9.48
N SER A 98 15.25 0.66 9.34
CA SER A 98 15.52 -0.72 8.95
C SER A 98 14.98 -1.71 9.99
N ILE A 99 15.07 -1.39 11.28
CA ILE A 99 14.54 -2.17 12.40
C ILE A 99 13.02 -2.02 12.52
N ILE A 100 12.51 -0.79 12.38
CA ILE A 100 11.05 -0.53 12.46
C ILE A 100 10.28 -1.40 11.45
N LYS A 101 10.75 -1.50 10.21
CA LYS A 101 10.10 -2.35 9.19
C LYS A 101 10.08 -3.83 9.58
N LEU A 102 11.19 -4.36 10.12
CA LEU A 102 11.25 -5.76 10.58
C LEU A 102 10.30 -6.02 11.75
N VAL A 103 10.29 -5.10 12.71
CA VAL A 103 9.43 -5.20 13.89
C VAL A 103 7.96 -5.09 13.50
N LEU A 104 7.59 -4.12 12.64
CA LEU A 104 6.24 -4.00 12.11
C LEU A 104 5.81 -5.25 11.36
N HIS A 105 6.69 -5.82 10.53
CA HIS A 105 6.42 -7.08 9.85
C HIS A 105 6.12 -8.22 10.84
N TYR A 106 6.94 -8.37 11.89
CA TYR A 106 6.73 -9.37 12.95
C TYR A 106 5.37 -9.20 13.65
N PHE A 107 4.98 -7.96 13.95
CA PHE A 107 3.69 -7.62 14.56
C PHE A 107 2.54 -7.53 13.55
N LYS A 108 2.72 -8.00 12.32
CA LYS A 108 1.68 -7.97 11.27
C LYS A 108 1.11 -6.55 11.08
N TRP A 109 1.98 -5.55 11.14
CA TRP A 109 1.66 -4.14 11.01
C TRP A 109 0.63 -3.62 12.04
N ASN A 110 0.50 -4.29 13.19
CA ASN A 110 -0.33 -3.81 14.29
C ASN A 110 0.49 -2.89 15.21
N LYS A 111 0.40 -1.57 14.97
CA LYS A 111 1.07 -0.53 15.77
C LYS A 111 0.73 -0.61 17.26
N GLN A 112 -0.53 -0.82 17.64
CA GLN A 112 -0.91 -0.86 19.05
C GLN A 112 -0.22 -2.02 19.78
N ARG A 113 -0.33 -3.24 19.24
CA ARG A 113 0.30 -4.43 19.83
C ARG A 113 1.83 -4.32 19.89
N LEU A 114 2.43 -3.72 18.88
CA LEU A 114 3.85 -3.39 18.88
C LEU A 114 4.20 -2.47 20.06
N LEU A 115 3.52 -1.33 20.19
CA LEU A 115 3.80 -0.37 21.26
C LEU A 115 3.59 -0.97 22.65
N GLU A 116 2.49 -1.72 22.85
CA GLU A 116 2.21 -2.42 24.11
C GLU A 116 3.36 -3.34 24.50
N GLN A 117 3.77 -4.25 23.61
CA GLN A 117 4.84 -5.21 23.89
C GLN A 117 6.20 -4.53 24.06
N PHE A 118 6.50 -3.49 23.28
CA PHE A 118 7.78 -2.78 23.38
C PHE A 118 7.95 -2.07 24.73
N TYR A 119 6.89 -1.51 25.30
CA TYR A 119 6.95 -0.81 26.59
C TYR A 119 6.74 -1.72 27.81
N GLU A 120 6.11 -2.88 27.64
CA GLU A 120 5.93 -3.87 28.72
C GLU A 120 7.19 -4.73 28.95
N MET A 121 7.89 -5.07 27.87
CA MET A 121 9.06 -5.96 27.92
C MET A 121 10.36 -5.18 28.08
N ASN A 122 11.43 -5.85 28.51
CA ASN A 122 12.76 -5.29 28.35
C ASN A 122 13.23 -5.41 26.88
N ASN A 123 14.08 -4.48 26.45
CA ASN A 123 14.55 -4.42 25.06
C ASN A 123 15.22 -5.72 24.60
N GLU A 124 15.98 -6.39 25.46
CA GLU A 124 16.73 -7.60 25.09
C GLU A 124 15.78 -8.76 24.76
N GLU A 125 14.81 -9.03 25.61
CA GLU A 125 13.77 -10.04 25.38
C GLU A 125 12.93 -9.71 24.14
N PHE A 126 12.55 -8.43 23.96
CA PHE A 126 11.76 -7.98 22.82
C PHE A 126 12.45 -8.30 21.49
N PHE A 127 13.70 -7.85 21.32
CA PHE A 127 14.45 -8.06 20.07
C PHE A 127 14.83 -9.52 19.86
N GLN A 128 15.13 -10.26 20.93
CA GLN A 128 15.41 -11.70 20.85
C GLN A 128 14.17 -12.49 20.37
N GLN A 129 12.98 -12.21 20.89
CA GLN A 129 11.75 -12.89 20.46
C GLN A 129 11.38 -12.56 19.01
N ALA A 130 11.61 -11.32 18.58
CA ALA A 130 11.42 -10.92 17.20
C ALA A 130 12.52 -11.44 16.26
N LYS A 131 13.60 -12.04 16.80
CA LYS A 131 14.79 -12.49 16.07
C LYS A 131 15.47 -11.35 15.31
N ILE A 132 15.40 -10.15 15.88
CA ILE A 132 15.97 -8.92 15.32
C ILE A 132 17.18 -8.55 16.17
N ILE A 133 18.17 -7.98 15.50
CA ILE A 133 19.36 -7.45 16.16
C ILE A 133 18.95 -6.28 17.06
N ASN A 134 19.34 -6.33 18.33
CA ASN A 134 19.04 -5.27 19.29
C ASN A 134 19.95 -4.05 19.03
N PRO A 135 19.43 -2.91 18.56
CA PRO A 135 20.23 -1.73 18.23
C PRO A 135 20.92 -1.09 19.43
N PHE A 136 20.46 -1.41 20.65
CA PHE A 136 21.06 -0.90 21.89
C PHE A 136 22.18 -1.80 22.41
N SER A 137 22.36 -2.99 21.84
CA SER A 137 23.37 -3.95 22.28
C SER A 137 24.69 -3.69 21.55
N LEU A 138 25.47 -2.73 22.03
CA LEU A 138 26.82 -2.47 21.53
C LEU A 138 27.77 -3.59 21.96
N LYS A 139 27.79 -4.72 21.26
CA LYS A 139 28.77 -5.79 21.48
C LYS A 139 29.33 -6.32 20.16
N ILE A 140 30.23 -5.56 19.57
CA ILE A 140 31.21 -6.15 18.64
C ILE A 140 32.52 -6.26 19.42
N SER A 141 32.88 -7.48 19.80
CA SER A 141 34.26 -7.81 20.14
C SER A 141 35.01 -8.00 18.82
N PRO A 142 35.95 -7.12 18.44
CA PRO A 142 36.68 -7.26 17.18
C PRO A 142 37.60 -8.50 17.15
N GLU A 143 37.80 -9.17 18.30
CA GLU A 143 38.79 -10.24 18.46
C GLU A 143 38.31 -11.61 17.93
N GLU A 144 37.05 -11.78 17.53
CA GLU A 144 36.48 -13.07 17.10
C GLU A 144 36.13 -13.17 15.59
N LEU A 145 36.37 -12.12 14.80
CA LEU A 145 35.99 -12.11 13.39
C LEU A 145 36.99 -12.88 12.52
N THR A 146 36.50 -13.93 11.84
CA THR A 146 37.30 -14.76 10.92
C THR A 146 37.34 -14.15 9.52
N ASN A 147 38.50 -14.13 8.85
CA ASN A 147 38.62 -13.77 7.44
C ASN A 147 38.27 -14.91 6.47
N LEU A 148 37.57 -15.94 6.94
CA LEU A 148 37.20 -17.11 6.15
C LEU A 148 35.68 -17.13 5.95
N CYS A 149 35.23 -17.22 4.70
CA CYS A 149 33.81 -17.33 4.41
C CYS A 149 33.28 -18.72 4.80
N SER A 150 32.23 -18.76 5.63
CA SER A 150 31.64 -20.03 6.10
C SER A 150 30.86 -20.82 5.03
N ILE A 151 30.61 -20.23 3.85
CA ILE A 151 29.90 -20.88 2.73
C ILE A 151 30.90 -21.44 1.71
N CYS A 152 31.77 -20.59 1.15
CA CYS A 152 32.70 -21.00 0.10
C CYS A 152 34.07 -21.45 0.62
N CYS A 153 34.35 -21.28 1.93
CA CYS A 153 35.63 -21.61 2.56
C CYS A 153 36.84 -20.90 1.92
N SER A 154 36.64 -19.74 1.27
CA SER A 154 37.72 -18.89 0.73
C SER A 154 37.99 -17.70 1.65
N ASP A 155 39.26 -17.31 1.73
CA ASP A 155 39.82 -16.12 2.38
C ASP A 155 40.38 -15.09 1.37
N ASP A 156 40.12 -15.30 0.07
CA ASP A 156 40.62 -14.44 -1.02
C ASP A 156 39.88 -13.09 -1.10
N ASP A 157 38.66 -13.03 -0.54
CA ASP A 157 37.81 -11.85 -0.55
C ASP A 157 38.23 -10.86 0.53
N LYS A 158 38.62 -9.65 0.10
CA LYS A 158 39.00 -8.55 1.01
C LYS A 158 37.81 -7.94 1.75
N ASP A 159 36.60 -8.15 1.24
CA ASP A 159 35.37 -7.56 1.75
C ASP A 159 34.47 -8.67 2.32
N MET A 160 34.71 -9.00 3.59
CA MET A 160 33.86 -9.87 4.39
C MET A 160 32.77 -9.04 5.07
N PHE A 161 31.54 -9.59 5.12
CA PHE A 161 30.43 -8.95 5.81
C PHE A 161 29.83 -9.90 6.85
N HIS A 162 29.56 -9.35 8.03
CA HIS A 162 28.93 -10.05 9.14
C HIS A 162 27.77 -9.22 9.68
N LEU A 163 26.79 -9.92 10.22
CA LEU A 163 25.75 -9.33 11.08
C LEU A 163 26.23 -9.35 12.54
N GLU A 164 25.40 -8.89 13.48
CA GLU A 164 25.71 -8.96 14.91
C GLU A 164 25.63 -10.38 15.51
N CYS A 165 25.19 -11.39 14.75
CA CYS A 165 25.43 -12.81 15.10
C CYS A 165 26.89 -13.25 14.90
N ASN A 166 27.79 -12.37 14.43
CA ASN A 166 29.20 -12.65 14.15
C ASN A 166 29.48 -13.74 13.10
N HIS A 167 28.45 -14.19 12.38
CA HIS A 167 28.62 -15.09 11.24
C HIS A 167 29.14 -14.32 10.02
N THR A 168 30.31 -14.73 9.52
CA THR A 168 31.02 -14.05 8.43
C THR A 168 30.88 -14.79 7.10
N PHE A 169 30.56 -14.02 6.05
CA PHE A 169 30.51 -14.51 4.68
C PHE A 169 31.09 -13.46 3.73
N CYS A 170 31.63 -13.91 2.60
CA CYS A 170 32.06 -12.98 1.56
C CYS A 170 30.86 -12.34 0.86
N ASN A 171 31.09 -11.18 0.25
CA ASN A 171 30.05 -10.44 -0.45
C ASN A 171 29.35 -11.28 -1.54
N ASP A 172 30.09 -12.09 -2.29
CA ASP A 172 29.52 -12.93 -3.35
C ASP A 172 28.55 -13.98 -2.80
N CYS A 173 28.87 -14.57 -1.66
CA CYS A 173 27.97 -15.52 -0.98
C CYS A 173 26.71 -14.82 -0.47
N TRP A 174 26.83 -13.61 0.10
CA TRP A 174 25.68 -12.81 0.50
C TRP A 174 24.77 -12.45 -0.67
N LYS A 175 25.35 -11.95 -1.78
CA LYS A 175 24.61 -11.61 -3.00
C LYS A 175 23.83 -12.79 -3.54
N ASN A 176 24.52 -13.93 -3.70
CA ASN A 176 23.90 -15.15 -4.23
C ASN A 176 22.80 -15.67 -3.30
N TYR A 177 23.06 -15.69 -1.99
CA TYR A 177 22.07 -16.12 -1.01
C TYR A 177 20.81 -15.24 -1.03
N ILE A 178 20.95 -13.92 -0.88
CA ILE A 178 19.82 -12.99 -0.85
C ILE A 178 19.01 -13.06 -2.14
N THR A 179 19.69 -13.06 -3.29
CA THR A 179 19.03 -13.17 -4.60
C THR A 179 18.23 -14.48 -4.69
N ASN A 180 18.82 -15.61 -4.32
CA ASN A 180 18.12 -16.90 -4.35
C ASN A 180 16.93 -16.94 -3.37
N GLN A 181 17.07 -16.33 -2.18
CA GLN A 181 15.98 -16.25 -1.21
C GLN A 181 14.77 -15.51 -1.80
N ILE A 182 14.99 -14.37 -2.45
CA ILE A 182 13.92 -13.56 -3.06
C ILE A 182 13.30 -14.26 -4.27
N LEU A 183 14.11 -14.88 -5.13
CA LEU A 183 13.64 -15.48 -6.37
C LEU A 183 12.93 -16.84 -6.17
N HIS A 184 13.27 -17.60 -5.13
CA HIS A 184 12.83 -18.99 -4.98
C HIS A 184 11.98 -19.29 -3.75
N LYS A 185 12.06 -18.51 -2.67
CA LYS A 185 11.29 -18.81 -1.44
C LYS A 185 9.92 -18.12 -1.34
N GLY A 186 9.47 -17.49 -2.41
CA GLY A 186 8.14 -16.89 -2.52
C GLY A 186 8.02 -15.54 -1.80
N HIS A 187 6.92 -14.83 -2.05
CA HIS A 187 6.75 -13.41 -1.72
C HIS A 187 6.34 -13.11 -0.26
N SER A 188 6.43 -14.06 0.67
CA SER A 188 5.95 -13.91 2.05
C SER A 188 6.96 -14.27 3.13
N GLN A 189 8.21 -14.53 2.77
CA GLN A 189 9.24 -14.94 3.73
C GLN A 189 10.21 -13.82 4.07
N THR A 190 10.53 -13.68 5.36
CA THR A 190 11.66 -12.86 5.80
C THR A 190 12.98 -13.53 5.44
N ILE A 191 14.03 -12.72 5.25
CA ILE A 191 15.38 -13.22 4.98
C ILE A 191 16.12 -13.29 6.32
N VAL A 192 16.66 -14.47 6.64
CA VAL A 192 17.47 -14.73 7.83
C VAL A 192 18.96 -14.85 7.49
N CYS A 193 19.82 -14.84 8.49
CA CYS A 193 21.25 -15.14 8.38
C CYS A 193 21.50 -16.46 7.59
N PRO A 194 22.51 -16.52 6.71
CA PRO A 194 22.84 -17.76 5.99
C PRO A 194 23.39 -18.90 6.85
N TYR A 195 23.77 -18.63 8.10
CA TYR A 195 24.37 -19.65 8.97
C TYR A 195 23.31 -20.66 9.46
N SER A 196 23.72 -21.92 9.60
CA SER A 196 22.83 -22.98 10.09
C SER A 196 22.32 -22.67 11.49
N GLU A 197 21.01 -22.87 11.73
CA GLU A 197 20.35 -22.62 13.02
C GLU A 197 20.40 -21.14 13.49
N CYS A 198 20.77 -20.20 12.62
CA CYS A 198 20.74 -18.78 12.92
C CYS A 198 19.48 -18.13 12.35
N ASP A 199 18.58 -17.74 13.25
CA ASP A 199 17.27 -17.18 12.90
C ASP A 199 17.24 -15.64 12.81
N ILE A 200 18.40 -14.98 12.96
CA ILE A 200 18.50 -13.52 12.92
C ILE A 200 18.03 -12.97 11.57
N LEU A 201 17.08 -12.05 11.59
CA LEU A 201 16.56 -11.35 10.42
C LEU A 201 17.61 -10.40 9.83
N VAL A 202 17.69 -10.39 8.50
CA VAL A 202 18.51 -9.45 7.74
C VAL A 202 17.69 -8.19 7.48
N ASP A 203 18.26 -7.03 7.79
CA ASP A 203 17.62 -5.75 7.61
C ASP A 203 17.61 -5.30 6.13
N ASP A 204 16.72 -4.35 5.82
CA ASP A 204 16.51 -3.94 4.43
C ASP A 204 17.70 -3.20 3.82
N GLU A 205 18.48 -2.47 4.62
CA GLU A 205 19.66 -1.75 4.14
C GLU A 205 20.73 -2.74 3.70
N THR A 206 20.96 -3.79 4.50
CA THR A 206 21.83 -4.91 4.15
C THR A 206 21.35 -5.63 2.89
N ILE A 207 20.06 -5.91 2.78
CA ILE A 207 19.49 -6.58 1.59
C ILE A 207 19.70 -5.72 0.34
N LEU A 208 19.33 -4.44 0.39
CA LEU A 208 19.45 -3.53 -0.75
C LEU A 208 20.91 -3.26 -1.15
N LYS A 209 21.84 -3.28 -0.19
CA LYS A 209 23.29 -3.21 -0.45
C LYS A 209 23.75 -4.35 -1.35
N PHE A 210 23.32 -5.58 -1.07
CA PHE A 210 23.72 -6.77 -1.85
C PHE A 210 22.93 -6.95 -3.14
N LEU A 211 21.82 -6.26 -3.31
CA LEU A 211 21.04 -6.25 -4.55
C LEU A 211 21.37 -5.07 -5.45
N ASN A 212 22.36 -4.24 -5.12
CA ASN A 212 22.64 -2.97 -5.79
C ASN A 212 22.73 -3.06 -7.32
N ASP A 213 23.24 -4.17 -7.86
CA ASP A 213 23.42 -4.49 -9.27
C ASP A 213 22.29 -5.33 -9.90
N ASN A 214 21.29 -5.76 -9.11
CA ASN A 214 20.18 -6.61 -9.57
C ASN A 214 18.81 -5.94 -9.37
N GLU A 215 18.44 -5.07 -10.31
CA GLU A 215 17.20 -4.29 -10.25
C GLU A 215 15.94 -5.16 -10.22
N PHE A 216 15.96 -6.31 -10.89
CA PHE A 216 14.84 -7.26 -10.87
C PHE A 216 14.62 -7.84 -9.46
N ALA A 217 15.69 -8.27 -8.79
CA ALA A 217 15.61 -8.77 -7.43
C ALA A 217 15.22 -7.67 -6.43
N LYS A 218 15.68 -6.43 -6.61
CA LYS A 218 15.20 -5.29 -5.80
C LYS A 218 13.70 -5.10 -5.94
N ASN A 219 13.17 -5.09 -7.16
CA ASN A 219 11.74 -4.93 -7.40
C ASN A 219 10.91 -6.06 -6.77
N MET A 220 11.40 -7.30 -6.85
CA MET A 220 10.79 -8.44 -6.17
C MET A 220 10.83 -8.29 -4.64
N TYR A 221 11.93 -7.82 -4.08
CA TYR A 221 12.06 -7.56 -2.64
C TYR A 221 11.12 -6.44 -2.16
N THR A 222 11.04 -5.33 -2.90
CA THR A 222 10.09 -4.24 -2.63
C THR A 222 8.66 -4.76 -2.64
N LYS A 223 8.30 -5.58 -3.64
CA LYS A 223 6.98 -6.21 -3.72
C LYS A 223 6.72 -7.16 -2.55
N MET A 224 7.73 -7.92 -2.10
CA MET A 224 7.65 -8.81 -0.95
C MET A 224 7.33 -8.06 0.35
N ILE A 225 8.03 -6.95 0.64
CA ILE A 225 7.72 -6.10 1.80
C ILE A 225 6.31 -5.52 1.68
N LEU A 226 5.97 -4.99 0.51
CA LEU A 226 4.68 -4.34 0.28
C LEU A 226 3.52 -5.34 0.42
N ASN A 227 3.69 -6.58 -0.04
CA ASN A 227 2.71 -7.65 0.16
C ASN A 227 2.41 -7.86 1.64
N SER A 228 3.44 -7.88 2.50
CA SER A 228 3.21 -7.99 3.93
C SER A 228 2.34 -6.85 4.46
N TYR A 229 2.52 -5.62 3.96
CA TYR A 229 1.68 -4.50 4.40
C TYR A 229 0.24 -4.60 3.86
N VAL A 230 0.08 -4.99 2.59
CA VAL A 230 -1.23 -5.21 1.95
C VAL A 230 -2.00 -6.33 2.64
N ASP A 231 -1.37 -7.48 2.85
CA ASP A 231 -2.01 -8.70 3.37
C ASP A 231 -2.50 -8.53 4.81
N ASN A 232 -1.87 -7.64 5.58
CA ASN A 232 -2.26 -7.32 6.95
C ASN A 232 -3.22 -6.13 7.05
N ASN A 233 -3.66 -5.56 5.92
CA ASN A 233 -4.65 -4.51 5.90
C ASN A 233 -6.00 -5.03 5.35
N PRO A 234 -7.06 -5.09 6.18
CA PRO A 234 -8.35 -5.62 5.76
C PRO A 234 -9.02 -4.79 4.66
N ARG A 235 -8.64 -3.51 4.50
CA ARG A 235 -9.19 -2.59 3.51
C ARG A 235 -8.41 -2.55 2.21
N VAL A 236 -7.33 -3.31 2.07
CA VAL A 236 -6.45 -3.22 0.90
C VAL A 236 -6.26 -4.56 0.22
N ARG A 237 -6.32 -4.58 -1.11
CA ARG A 237 -6.09 -5.77 -1.94
C ARG A 237 -5.30 -5.41 -3.19
N TRP A 238 -4.52 -6.36 -3.69
CA TRP A 238 -3.95 -6.26 -5.02
C TRP A 238 -5.03 -6.32 -6.10
N CYS A 239 -4.83 -5.59 -7.20
CA CYS A 239 -5.68 -5.73 -8.37
C CYS A 239 -5.56 -7.16 -8.94
N PRO A 240 -6.67 -7.86 -9.20
CA PRO A 240 -6.65 -9.23 -9.75
C PRO A 240 -6.27 -9.30 -11.23
N GLY A 241 -6.11 -8.15 -11.90
CA GLY A 241 -5.71 -8.08 -13.30
C GLY A 241 -4.33 -8.68 -13.53
N LYS A 242 -4.17 -9.45 -14.61
CA LYS A 242 -2.86 -9.96 -15.04
C LYS A 242 -1.91 -8.80 -15.29
N ASP A 243 -0.69 -8.91 -14.77
CA ASP A 243 0.37 -7.90 -14.89
C ASP A 243 0.00 -6.51 -14.34
N CYS A 244 -1.06 -6.41 -13.52
CA CYS A 244 -1.45 -5.17 -12.86
C CYS A 244 -0.80 -5.08 -11.47
N ASN A 245 -0.08 -3.98 -11.21
CA ASN A 245 0.53 -3.69 -9.89
C ASN A 245 -0.24 -2.59 -9.13
N HIS A 246 -1.49 -2.34 -9.51
CA HIS A 246 -2.34 -1.41 -8.76
C HIS A 246 -2.90 -2.07 -7.50
N ILE A 247 -3.22 -1.24 -6.53
CA ILE A 247 -3.73 -1.63 -5.23
C ILE A 247 -5.10 -0.98 -5.05
N ILE A 248 -6.09 -1.78 -4.65
CA ILE A 248 -7.45 -1.35 -4.39
C ILE A 248 -7.55 -1.08 -2.88
N ASN A 249 -7.96 0.14 -2.52
CA ASN A 249 -8.16 0.55 -1.14
C ASN A 249 -9.65 0.88 -0.91
N ALA A 250 -10.31 0.10 -0.06
CA ALA A 250 -11.70 0.28 0.30
C ALA A 250 -11.85 1.39 1.35
N THR A 251 -12.60 2.44 1.01
CA THR A 251 -12.88 3.58 1.93
C THR A 251 -13.92 3.19 2.97
N SER A 252 -14.84 2.27 2.64
CA SER A 252 -15.78 1.69 3.60
C SER A 252 -15.95 0.20 3.37
N LEU A 253 -15.98 -0.56 4.47
CA LEU A 253 -16.32 -1.99 4.49
C LEU A 253 -17.80 -2.23 4.83
N THR A 254 -18.58 -1.18 5.12
CA THR A 254 -19.97 -1.33 5.60
C THR A 254 -20.90 -1.76 4.47
N SER A 255 -21.64 -2.86 4.67
CA SER A 255 -22.73 -3.34 3.82
C SER A 255 -23.89 -2.34 3.75
N SER A 256 -23.81 -1.35 2.88
CA SER A 256 -24.99 -0.66 2.37
C SER A 256 -25.66 -1.57 1.33
N GLN A 257 -26.47 -2.50 1.85
CA GLN A 257 -27.33 -3.45 1.13
C GLN A 257 -26.64 -4.30 0.05
N ASP A 258 -26.30 -5.54 0.40
CA ASP A 258 -25.84 -6.62 -0.49
C ASP A 258 -26.92 -7.07 -1.50
N LYS A 259 -27.41 -6.14 -2.29
CA LYS A 259 -28.47 -6.31 -3.29
C LYS A 259 -27.94 -6.18 -4.71
N TYR A 260 -26.65 -6.46 -4.91
CA TYR A 260 -26.04 -6.46 -6.24
C TYR A 260 -26.80 -7.39 -7.20
N ASP A 261 -27.17 -8.58 -6.74
CA ASP A 261 -27.91 -9.56 -7.56
C ASP A 261 -29.32 -9.09 -7.91
N GLU A 262 -30.05 -8.53 -6.94
CA GLU A 262 -31.39 -7.96 -7.18
C GLU A 262 -31.33 -6.76 -8.15
N ALA A 263 -30.29 -5.92 -8.04
CA ALA A 263 -30.06 -4.79 -8.92
C ALA A 263 -29.76 -5.24 -10.36
N ILE A 264 -28.88 -6.22 -10.54
CA ILE A 264 -28.55 -6.80 -11.86
C ILE A 264 -29.81 -7.39 -12.48
N GLU A 265 -30.56 -8.22 -11.75
CA GLU A 265 -31.77 -8.88 -12.27
C GLU A 265 -32.84 -7.86 -12.70
N SER A 266 -33.00 -6.76 -11.94
CA SER A 266 -33.94 -5.68 -12.28
C SER A 266 -33.60 -5.01 -13.62
N ILE A 267 -32.32 -4.76 -13.87
CA ILE A 267 -31.85 -4.05 -15.07
C ILE A 267 -31.80 -4.98 -16.28
N GLU A 268 -31.50 -6.27 -16.08
CA GLU A 268 -31.65 -7.30 -17.11
C GLU A 268 -33.10 -7.39 -17.60
N LYS A 269 -34.09 -7.36 -16.68
CA LYS A 269 -35.52 -7.32 -17.04
C LYS A 269 -35.87 -6.07 -17.85
N SER A 270 -35.37 -4.90 -17.44
CA SER A 270 -35.55 -3.64 -18.18
C SER A 270 -34.96 -3.72 -19.59
N THR A 271 -33.73 -4.22 -19.71
CA THR A 271 -33.02 -4.40 -20.99
C THR A 271 -33.75 -5.37 -21.91
N ALA A 272 -34.25 -6.49 -21.38
CA ALA A 272 -35.05 -7.45 -22.14
C ALA A 272 -36.35 -6.83 -22.67
N GLN A 273 -36.93 -5.87 -21.95
CA GLN A 273 -38.10 -5.14 -22.42
C GLN A 273 -37.74 -4.20 -23.58
N PHE A 274 -36.63 -3.45 -23.50
CA PHE A 274 -36.17 -2.59 -24.60
C PHE A 274 -35.85 -3.37 -25.87
N LEU A 275 -35.22 -4.55 -25.74
CA LEU A 275 -34.89 -5.41 -26.87
C LEU A 275 -36.11 -5.96 -27.63
N LYS A 276 -37.33 -5.85 -27.09
CA LYS A 276 -38.56 -6.20 -27.83
C LYS A 276 -38.92 -5.19 -28.91
N THR A 277 -38.49 -3.94 -28.76
CA THR A 277 -38.87 -2.82 -29.64
C THR A 277 -37.69 -2.09 -30.25
N LEU A 278 -36.50 -2.23 -29.67
CA LEU A 278 -35.29 -1.51 -30.05
C LEU A 278 -34.19 -2.49 -30.50
N PRO A 279 -33.34 -2.12 -31.46
CA PRO A 279 -32.18 -2.93 -31.82
C PRO A 279 -31.14 -2.99 -30.69
N PRO A 280 -30.25 -4.00 -30.67
CA PRO A 280 -29.26 -4.19 -29.61
C PRO A 280 -28.26 -3.05 -29.41
N ASP A 281 -28.06 -2.23 -30.45
CA ASP A 281 -27.11 -1.11 -30.48
C ASP A 281 -27.76 0.23 -30.11
N HIS A 282 -29.02 0.21 -29.68
CA HIS A 282 -29.72 1.42 -29.24
C HIS A 282 -29.09 2.00 -27.96
N PRO A 283 -28.95 3.33 -27.84
CA PRO A 283 -28.36 3.98 -26.67
C PRO A 283 -28.88 3.47 -25.32
N ASP A 284 -30.19 3.41 -25.11
CA ASP A 284 -30.80 2.93 -23.85
C ASP A 284 -30.43 1.47 -23.50
N VAL A 285 -30.25 0.61 -24.53
CA VAL A 285 -29.83 -0.78 -24.34
C VAL A 285 -28.34 -0.84 -23.95
N LEU A 286 -27.51 0.00 -24.57
CA LEU A 286 -26.09 0.11 -24.25
C LEU A 286 -25.85 0.71 -22.86
N GLU A 287 -26.67 1.70 -22.46
CA GLU A 287 -26.62 2.32 -21.14
C GLU A 287 -26.95 1.30 -20.04
N ASN A 288 -28.04 0.53 -20.18
CA ASN A 288 -28.36 -0.53 -19.22
C ASN A 288 -27.25 -1.59 -19.13
N LYS A 289 -26.66 -1.99 -20.26
CA LYS A 289 -25.51 -2.93 -20.28
C LYS A 289 -24.32 -2.36 -19.52
N SER A 290 -23.97 -1.10 -19.77
CA SER A 290 -22.91 -0.38 -19.05
C SER A 290 -23.15 -0.34 -17.54
N TYR A 291 -24.40 -0.12 -17.13
CA TYR A 291 -24.76 -0.10 -15.71
C TYR A 291 -24.67 -1.49 -15.07
N ILE A 292 -25.10 -2.56 -15.75
CA ILE A 292 -24.89 -3.95 -15.31
C ILE A 292 -23.40 -4.24 -15.13
N GLU A 293 -22.55 -3.83 -16.08
CA GLU A 293 -21.09 -3.99 -15.98
C GLU A 293 -20.52 -3.26 -14.76
N SER A 294 -20.99 -2.04 -14.49
CA SER A 294 -20.58 -1.25 -13.31
C SER A 294 -20.97 -1.95 -11.99
N ILE A 295 -22.22 -2.40 -11.85
CA ILE A 295 -22.67 -3.13 -10.65
C ILE A 295 -21.89 -4.43 -10.48
N THR A 296 -21.67 -5.18 -11.56
CA THR A 296 -20.93 -6.45 -11.54
C THR A 296 -19.48 -6.22 -11.08
N ARG A 297 -18.84 -5.15 -11.55
CA ARG A 297 -17.49 -4.77 -11.10
C ARG A 297 -17.48 -4.42 -9.61
N LYS A 298 -18.45 -3.65 -9.12
CA LYS A 298 -18.58 -3.32 -7.69
C LYS A 298 -18.79 -4.57 -6.84
N LYS A 299 -19.62 -5.52 -7.30
CA LYS A 299 -19.83 -6.82 -6.65
C LYS A 299 -18.53 -7.61 -6.53
N MET A 300 -17.84 -7.80 -7.64
CA MET A 300 -16.54 -8.51 -7.69
C MET A 300 -15.52 -7.85 -6.74
N LEU A 301 -15.42 -6.52 -6.75
CA LEU A 301 -14.49 -5.81 -5.88
C LEU A 301 -14.82 -6.03 -4.41
N LYS A 302 -16.10 -6.05 -4.03
CA LYS A 302 -16.52 -6.37 -2.67
C LYS A 302 -16.14 -7.79 -2.26
N GLU A 303 -16.42 -8.77 -3.12
CA GLU A 303 -16.11 -10.19 -2.87
C GLU A 303 -14.62 -10.42 -2.56
N LEU A 304 -13.70 -9.67 -3.22
CA LEU A 304 -12.26 -9.72 -2.92
C LEU A 304 -11.91 -9.38 -1.46
N PHE A 305 -12.73 -8.57 -0.79
CA PHE A 305 -12.53 -8.22 0.62
C PHE A 305 -13.17 -9.24 1.56
N ASP A 306 -14.29 -9.85 1.16
CA ASP A 306 -15.05 -10.81 1.98
C ASP A 306 -14.36 -12.19 2.05
N GLU A 307 -13.76 -12.69 0.97
CA GLU A 307 -13.17 -14.05 0.90
C GLU A 307 -12.08 -14.32 1.95
N ASN A 308 -11.32 -13.31 2.38
CA ASN A 308 -10.26 -13.45 3.39
C ASN A 308 -10.71 -13.14 4.83
N THR A 309 -11.97 -12.75 5.06
CA THR A 309 -12.48 -12.58 6.43
C THR A 309 -12.84 -13.92 7.11
N THR A 310 -12.86 -15.02 6.36
CA THR A 310 -13.27 -16.35 6.84
C THR A 310 -12.13 -17.32 7.17
N SER A 311 -10.86 -16.89 7.06
CA SER A 311 -9.70 -17.70 7.47
C SER A 311 -8.99 -17.08 8.68
N PHE A 312 -9.53 -17.39 9.86
CA PHE A 312 -8.83 -17.29 11.15
C PHE A 312 -8.27 -18.65 11.56
#